data_AF-A0A3B9Y8K7-F1
#
_entry.id   AF-A0A3B9Y8K7-F1
#
_cell.length_a   1.000
_cell.length_b   1.000
_cell.length_c   1.000
_cell.angle_alpha   90.00
_cell.angle_beta   90.00
_cell.angle_gamma   90.00
#
_symmetry.space_group_name_H-M   'P 1'
#
loop_
_entity.id
_entity.type
_entity.pdbx_description
1 polymer ?
#
loop_
_entity_poly.entity_id
_entity_poly.type
_entity_poly.pdbx_seq_one_letter_code
_entity_poly.pdbx_strand_id
1 'polypeptide(L)'
;MTKTSWVEICVSDFEQSITWFENVLGFRVVARDANDYAELSHGETFIQLAPDNAPYWASERPHLLAPGQRGSGVEIVLLVEKVDAVYHQAQQAQADIVRPLSDYPWHMRQFWVRHPDGYLIRPAQRILSVNPATYRRQVADAFQRDTPRITQGLLAVKETAEKLAQQQDYLGAATIYETMVTEIFEQSHLYYDEEAEYDDYYEEEQYYPAEEGLEELVGECIEALGTCLADERVDRVAREKIIEVLFDIYQHDLHADNSLGFATSAAEQLVTYSTPLERQTIAEWIRDVLTDEEKAVAGSTRQAYGKFLLDLEKDTLDDETYLRICRETGRTSDLVDRLLTLGRIDEAAKETQPVDDHAILRLADLFIQHGQDAVAERLVRARIKENQPLHLLEWLQKYYHARGNYTAELEIAETLFRAQPYLRRYQELRDLAGRLDR
;
A
#
# COMPACT_ATOMS: atom_id res chain seq x y z
N MET A 1 8.76 -5.30 10.07
CA MET A 1 10.18 -5.09 10.48
C MET A 1 10.56 -3.77 9.85
N THR A 2 10.95 -2.74 10.61
CA THR A 2 11.43 -1.50 10.00
C THR A 2 12.58 -1.84 9.05
N LYS A 3 12.41 -1.55 7.75
CA LYS A 3 13.43 -1.78 6.71
C LYS A 3 14.67 -0.95 7.06
N THR A 4 15.54 -1.51 7.88
CA THR A 4 16.89 -1.01 8.03
C THR A 4 17.78 -2.22 8.25
N SER A 5 18.16 -2.83 7.13
CA SER A 5 19.27 -3.77 7.14
C SER A 5 20.54 -2.95 7.29
N TRP A 6 21.14 -3.01 8.48
CA TRP A 6 22.43 -2.38 8.74
C TRP A 6 23.53 -3.36 8.37
N VAL A 7 24.53 -2.87 7.62
CA VAL A 7 25.76 -3.62 7.38
C VAL A 7 26.81 -3.08 8.33
N GLU A 8 27.20 -3.90 9.30
CA GLU A 8 28.38 -3.65 10.13
C GLU A 8 29.58 -4.43 9.59
N ILE A 9 30.72 -3.76 9.44
CA ILE A 9 31.98 -4.38 9.04
C ILE A 9 33.05 -4.22 10.12
N CYS A 10 33.75 -5.33 10.38
CA CYS A 10 34.80 -5.40 11.39
C CYS A 10 36.17 -5.06 10.78
N VAL A 11 36.76 -3.95 11.22
CA VAL A 11 37.98 -3.39 10.62
C VAL A 11 39.20 -3.53 11.51
N SER A 12 40.38 -3.67 10.91
CA SER A 12 41.63 -3.86 11.67
C SER A 12 42.26 -2.55 12.13
N ASP A 13 42.03 -1.47 11.38
CA ASP A 13 42.44 -0.12 11.70
C ASP A 13 41.24 0.82 11.56
N PHE A 14 40.73 1.28 12.71
CA PHE A 14 39.48 2.02 12.78
C PHE A 14 39.56 3.40 12.11
N GLU A 15 40.61 4.16 12.41
CA GLU A 15 40.79 5.50 11.84
C GLU A 15 41.11 5.43 10.36
N GLN A 16 41.93 4.46 9.94
CA GLN A 16 42.21 4.24 8.53
C GLN A 16 40.92 3.92 7.77
N SER A 17 40.04 3.10 8.35
CA SER A 17 38.80 2.69 7.70
C SER A 17 37.82 3.86 7.57
N ILE A 18 37.62 4.63 8.64
CA ILE A 18 36.80 5.86 8.60
C ILE A 18 37.34 6.79 7.50
N THR A 19 38.64 7.08 7.54
CA THR A 19 39.31 7.94 6.56
C THR A 19 39.15 7.40 5.13
N TRP A 20 39.18 6.08 4.95
CA TRP A 20 38.97 5.45 3.65
C TRP A 20 37.54 5.67 3.15
N PHE A 21 36.52 5.46 3.99
CA PHE A 21 35.13 5.69 3.60
C PHE A 21 34.85 7.15 3.25
N GLU A 22 35.41 8.08 4.03
CA GLU A 22 35.30 9.51 3.75
C GLU A 22 35.99 9.90 2.44
N ASN A 23 37.24 9.45 2.24
CA ASN A 23 38.06 9.90 1.10
C ASN A 23 37.79 9.14 -0.19
N VAL A 24 37.38 7.87 -0.14
CA VAL A 24 37.15 7.03 -1.33
C VAL A 24 35.69 7.06 -1.75
N LEU A 25 34.77 7.01 -0.79
CA LEU A 25 33.34 6.87 -1.05
C LEU A 25 32.50 8.10 -0.67
N GLY A 26 33.10 9.13 -0.08
CA GLY A 26 32.40 10.38 0.27
C GLY A 26 31.46 10.28 1.46
N PHE A 27 31.56 9.21 2.25
CA PHE A 27 30.77 9.03 3.46
C PHE A 27 31.14 10.07 4.52
N ARG A 28 30.27 10.25 5.50
CA ARG A 28 30.50 11.11 6.67
C ARG A 28 30.12 10.37 7.93
N VAL A 29 30.89 10.55 9.00
CA VAL A 29 30.55 10.01 10.32
C VAL A 29 29.31 10.73 10.87
N VAL A 30 28.26 9.98 11.19
CA VAL A 30 27.00 10.50 11.77
C VAL A 30 26.83 10.13 13.24
N ALA A 31 27.40 9.01 13.67
CA ALA A 31 27.48 8.61 15.07
C ALA A 31 28.82 7.94 15.35
N ARG A 32 29.35 8.13 16.56
CA ARG A 32 30.63 7.55 16.95
C ARG A 32 30.71 7.36 18.46
N ASP A 33 31.08 6.16 18.88
CA ASP A 33 31.58 5.89 20.24
C ASP A 33 33.11 5.79 20.17
N ALA A 34 33.79 6.40 21.14
CA ALA A 34 35.24 6.51 21.13
C ALA A 34 35.87 5.14 21.40
N ASN A 35 36.06 4.39 20.30
CA ASN A 35 36.80 3.12 20.13
C ASN A 35 35.98 1.83 20.00
N ASP A 36 34.64 1.90 19.96
CA ASP A 36 33.82 0.69 19.85
C ASP A 36 32.98 0.63 18.57
N TYR A 37 32.66 1.79 17.99
CA TYR A 37 31.66 1.87 16.94
C TYR A 37 31.70 3.21 16.21
N ALA A 38 31.49 3.19 14.89
CA ALA A 38 31.18 4.37 14.10
C ALA A 38 30.09 4.04 13.08
N GLU A 39 29.18 4.98 12.90
CA GLU A 39 28.18 4.95 11.84
C GLU A 39 28.53 6.03 10.82
N LEU A 40 28.56 5.63 9.56
CA LEU A 40 28.77 6.55 8.45
C LEU A 40 27.58 6.55 7.52
N SER A 41 27.29 7.72 6.95
CA SER A 41 26.25 7.88 5.95
C SER A 41 26.74 8.59 4.68
N HIS A 42 26.10 8.26 3.56
CA HIS A 42 26.14 9.03 2.33
C HIS A 42 24.72 9.08 1.74
N GLY A 43 24.03 10.22 1.92
CA GLY A 43 22.60 10.31 1.60
C GLY A 43 21.80 9.41 2.56
N GLU A 44 20.96 8.53 2.00
CA GLU A 44 20.15 7.56 2.77
C GLU A 44 20.87 6.21 2.98
N THR A 45 22.09 6.05 2.48
CA THR A 45 22.87 4.82 2.67
C THR A 45 23.73 4.91 3.91
N PHE A 46 23.65 3.89 4.77
CA PHE A 46 24.39 3.79 6.03
C PHE A 46 25.32 2.57 6.06
N ILE A 47 26.48 2.72 6.70
CA ILE A 47 27.38 1.61 7.02
C ILE A 47 27.93 1.77 8.43
N GLN A 48 28.06 0.67 9.15
CA GLN A 48 28.58 0.64 10.51
C GLN A 48 29.98 0.01 10.50
N LEU A 49 30.88 0.57 11.30
CA LEU A 49 32.23 0.10 11.50
C LEU A 49 32.45 -0.27 12.96
N ALA A 50 33.04 -1.43 13.18
CA ALA A 50 33.51 -1.88 14.48
C ALA A 50 35.01 -2.21 14.38
N PRO A 51 35.87 -1.72 15.29
CA PRO A 51 37.25 -2.18 15.32
C PRO A 51 37.31 -3.62 15.84
N ASP A 52 38.28 -4.40 15.38
CA ASP A 52 38.40 -5.80 15.79
C ASP A 52 38.67 -5.99 17.29
N ASN A 53 39.18 -4.96 17.98
CA ASN A 53 39.38 -4.94 19.42
C ASN A 53 38.11 -4.59 20.22
N ALA A 54 36.99 -4.25 19.56
CA ALA A 54 35.72 -3.95 20.20
C ALA A 54 35.29 -5.11 21.13
N PRO A 55 34.85 -4.83 22.37
CA PRO A 55 34.53 -5.87 23.34
C PRO A 55 33.46 -6.86 22.88
N TYR A 56 32.44 -6.38 22.15
CA TYR A 56 31.33 -7.22 21.69
C TYR A 56 31.69 -8.12 20.50
N TRP A 57 32.78 -7.81 19.77
CA TRP A 57 33.33 -8.66 18.71
C TRP A 57 34.26 -9.77 19.25
N ALA A 58 34.48 -9.86 20.56
CA ALA A 58 35.47 -10.77 21.14
C ALA A 58 35.23 -12.26 20.83
N SER A 59 33.97 -12.71 20.73
CA SER A 59 33.64 -14.10 20.38
C SER A 59 33.89 -14.42 18.91
N GLU A 60 33.68 -13.47 18.02
CA GLU A 60 33.82 -13.63 16.57
C GLU A 60 35.26 -13.40 16.09
N ARG A 61 36.05 -12.63 16.83
CA ARG A 61 37.45 -12.29 16.50
C ARG A 61 38.30 -13.49 16.06
N PRO A 62 38.25 -14.68 16.70
CA PRO A 62 39.04 -15.84 16.28
C PRO A 62 38.64 -16.40 14.90
N HIS A 63 37.46 -16.07 14.39
CA HIS A 63 36.93 -16.50 13.10
C HIS A 63 37.20 -15.50 11.98
N LEU A 64 37.69 -14.28 12.31
CA LEU A 64 38.06 -13.29 11.31
C LEU A 64 39.27 -13.76 10.50
N LEU A 65 39.18 -13.60 9.20
CA LEU A 65 40.33 -13.74 8.32
C LEU A 65 41.33 -12.61 8.56
N ALA A 66 42.56 -12.80 8.10
CA ALA A 66 43.59 -11.78 8.18
C ALA A 66 43.14 -10.48 7.45
N PRO A 67 43.60 -9.29 7.90
CA PRO A 67 43.40 -8.04 7.16
C PRO A 67 43.79 -8.21 5.67
N GLY A 68 42.93 -7.71 4.79
CA GLY A 68 43.03 -7.90 3.34
C GLY A 68 42.24 -9.09 2.80
N GLN A 69 41.70 -9.95 3.68
CA GLN A 69 40.93 -11.15 3.30
C GLN A 69 39.54 -11.22 3.92
N ARG A 70 39.15 -10.26 4.77
CA ARG A 70 37.94 -10.35 5.63
C ARG A 70 36.62 -10.40 4.85
N GLY A 71 36.56 -9.88 3.63
CA GLY A 71 35.36 -9.87 2.79
C GLY A 71 35.24 -11.00 1.76
N SER A 72 36.00 -12.09 1.89
CA SER A 72 36.01 -13.16 0.88
C SER A 72 34.63 -13.82 0.75
N GLY A 73 34.07 -13.81 -0.47
CA GLY A 73 32.75 -14.35 -0.77
C GLY A 73 31.57 -13.38 -0.55
N VAL A 74 31.83 -12.13 -0.13
CA VAL A 74 30.80 -11.11 0.11
C VAL A 74 31.06 -9.86 -0.75
N GLU A 75 30.01 -9.33 -1.37
CA GLU A 75 30.02 -7.99 -2.00
C GLU A 75 28.99 -7.10 -1.30
N ILE A 76 29.40 -5.88 -0.92
CA ILE A 76 28.53 -4.88 -0.30
C ILE A 76 28.09 -3.90 -1.38
N VAL A 77 26.81 -3.89 -1.71
CA VAL A 77 26.25 -3.01 -2.76
C VAL A 77 25.72 -1.74 -2.11
N LEU A 78 26.19 -0.59 -2.58
CA LEU A 78 25.77 0.72 -2.08
C LEU A 78 25.10 1.49 -3.21
N LEU A 79 23.81 1.83 -3.06
CA LEU A 79 23.11 2.68 -4.03
C LEU A 79 23.51 4.14 -3.81
N VAL A 80 24.02 4.79 -4.85
CA VAL A 80 24.48 6.18 -4.81
C VAL A 80 23.90 6.98 -5.97
N GLU A 81 23.67 8.28 -5.75
CA GLU A 81 23.06 9.14 -6.78
C GLU A 81 24.02 9.52 -7.92
N LYS A 82 25.32 9.63 -7.64
CA LYS A 82 26.35 10.14 -8.57
C LYS A 82 27.58 9.24 -8.60
N VAL A 83 27.42 8.03 -9.13
CA VAL A 83 28.48 7.01 -9.11
C VAL A 83 29.76 7.47 -9.84
N ASP A 84 29.65 8.30 -10.89
CA ASP A 84 30.82 8.86 -11.57
C ASP A 84 31.65 9.79 -10.67
N ALA A 85 31.00 10.57 -9.80
CA ALA A 85 31.70 11.42 -8.84
C ALA A 85 32.42 10.58 -7.78
N VAL A 86 31.75 9.54 -7.28
CA VAL A 86 32.34 8.57 -6.34
C VAL A 86 33.51 7.83 -6.99
N TYR A 87 33.40 7.47 -8.27
CA TYR A 87 34.48 6.84 -9.02
C TYR A 87 35.69 7.76 -9.19
N HIS A 88 35.48 9.02 -9.56
CA HIS A 88 36.56 10.00 -9.65
C HIS A 88 37.25 10.23 -8.30
N GLN A 89 36.48 10.27 -7.23
CA GLN A 89 37.00 10.37 -5.87
C GLN A 89 37.86 9.15 -5.49
N ALA A 90 37.38 7.93 -5.77
CA ALA A 90 38.15 6.72 -5.58
C ALA A 90 39.46 6.69 -6.39
N GLN A 91 39.44 7.21 -7.62
CA GLN A 91 40.65 7.37 -8.44
C GLN A 91 41.64 8.37 -7.83
N GLN A 92 41.17 9.52 -7.36
CA GLN A 92 42.00 10.55 -6.72
C GLN A 92 42.63 10.04 -5.42
N ALA A 93 41.89 9.24 -4.66
CA ALA A 93 42.36 8.58 -3.45
C ALA A 93 43.29 7.37 -3.74
N GLN A 94 43.54 7.04 -5.01
CA GLN A 94 44.36 5.89 -5.43
C GLN A 94 43.88 4.56 -4.83
N ALA A 95 42.56 4.40 -4.69
CA ALA A 95 41.96 3.20 -4.13
C ALA A 95 42.15 1.97 -5.04
N ASP A 96 42.07 0.76 -4.47
CA ASP A 96 42.09 -0.50 -5.21
C ASP A 96 40.77 -0.71 -5.97
N ILE A 97 40.68 -0.13 -7.17
CA ILE A 97 39.56 -0.32 -8.09
C ILE A 97 39.72 -1.69 -8.76
N VAL A 98 38.97 -2.67 -8.26
CA VAL A 98 39.00 -4.06 -8.72
C VAL A 98 38.34 -4.23 -10.09
N ARG A 99 37.26 -3.48 -10.33
CA ARG A 99 36.58 -3.41 -11.63
C ARG A 99 36.24 -1.96 -11.95
N PRO A 100 36.58 -1.45 -13.14
CA PRO A 100 36.32 -0.07 -13.50
C PRO A 100 34.81 0.21 -13.64
N LEU A 101 34.46 1.49 -13.59
CA LEU A 101 33.09 1.96 -13.80
C LEU A 101 32.58 1.53 -15.18
N SER A 102 31.41 0.89 -15.22
CA SER A 102 30.78 0.43 -16.45
C SER A 102 29.26 0.34 -16.29
N ASP A 103 28.57 0.37 -17.42
CA ASP A 103 27.13 0.15 -17.50
C ASP A 103 26.85 -1.35 -17.68
N TYR A 104 25.82 -1.83 -16.99
CA TYR A 104 25.42 -3.24 -17.01
C TYR A 104 23.99 -3.40 -17.55
N PRO A 105 23.66 -4.56 -18.17
CA PRO A 105 22.38 -4.78 -18.86
C PRO A 105 21.10 -4.68 -18.00
N TRP A 106 21.22 -4.65 -16.67
CA TRP A 106 20.12 -4.55 -15.71
C TRP A 106 19.97 -3.13 -15.16
N HIS A 107 20.16 -2.12 -16.02
CA HIS A 107 20.01 -0.70 -15.69
C HIS A 107 20.85 -0.24 -14.49
N MET A 108 22.10 -0.68 -14.38
CA MET A 108 23.02 -0.25 -13.33
C MET A 108 24.36 0.20 -13.88
N ARG A 109 24.82 1.36 -13.41
CA ARG A 109 26.17 1.87 -13.60
C ARG A 109 26.93 1.69 -12.30
N GLN A 110 28.02 0.95 -12.32
CA GLN A 110 28.66 0.49 -11.09
C GLN A 110 30.13 0.16 -11.29
N PHE A 111 30.89 0.21 -10.20
CA PHE A 111 32.29 -0.20 -10.14
C PHE A 111 32.54 -0.97 -8.84
N TRP A 112 33.70 -1.63 -8.74
CA TRP A 112 34.08 -2.37 -7.54
C TRP A 112 35.37 -1.81 -7.00
N VAL A 113 35.39 -1.54 -5.70
CA VAL A 113 36.55 -1.04 -4.98
C VAL A 113 36.77 -1.86 -3.72
N ARG A 114 38.04 -2.13 -3.40
CA ARG A 114 38.41 -2.94 -2.24
C ARG A 114 38.83 -2.05 -1.07
N HIS A 115 38.23 -2.29 0.08
CA HIS A 115 38.67 -1.75 1.36
C HIS A 115 40.00 -2.41 1.80
N PRO A 116 40.89 -1.73 2.56
CA PRO A 116 42.16 -2.30 3.03
C PRO A 116 42.03 -3.66 3.76
N ASP A 117 40.95 -3.87 4.51
CA ASP A 117 40.65 -5.15 5.16
C ASP A 117 40.15 -6.27 4.21
N GLY A 118 39.95 -5.97 2.93
CA GLY A 118 39.60 -6.92 1.88
C GLY A 118 38.13 -6.90 1.46
N TYR A 119 37.28 -6.13 2.14
CA TYR A 119 35.87 -5.99 1.79
C TYR A 119 35.70 -5.42 0.39
N LEU A 120 34.87 -6.09 -0.41
CA LEU A 120 34.59 -5.69 -1.77
C LEU A 120 33.31 -4.86 -1.79
N ILE A 121 33.45 -3.56 -2.08
CA ILE A 121 32.35 -2.60 -2.08
C ILE A 121 32.00 -2.25 -3.53
N ARG A 122 30.70 -2.24 -3.82
CA ARG A 122 30.14 -1.98 -5.13
C ARG A 122 29.20 -0.77 -5.08
N PRO A 123 29.73 0.46 -5.23
CA PRO A 123 28.89 1.62 -5.51
C PRO A 123 28.15 1.43 -6.84
N ALA A 124 26.84 1.61 -6.82
CA ALA A 124 25.96 1.41 -7.96
C ALA A 124 24.93 2.53 -8.06
N GLN A 125 24.60 2.91 -9.28
CA GLN A 125 23.57 3.89 -9.61
C GLN A 125 22.63 3.28 -10.65
N ARG A 126 21.32 3.46 -10.47
CA ARG A 126 20.33 3.08 -11.50
C ARG A 126 20.55 3.95 -12.75
N ILE A 127 20.65 3.31 -13.91
CA ILE A 127 20.69 4.00 -15.21
C ILE A 127 19.25 4.27 -15.61
N LEU A 128 18.83 5.51 -15.45
CA LEU A 128 17.59 5.98 -16.02
C LEU A 128 17.87 6.48 -17.44
N SER A 129 17.13 5.97 -18.42
CA SER A 129 17.08 6.52 -19.78
C SER A 129 16.43 7.91 -19.84
N VAL A 130 15.71 8.26 -18.77
CA VAL A 130 14.94 9.49 -18.60
C VAL A 130 15.47 10.30 -17.43
N ASN A 131 15.30 11.62 -17.49
CA ASN A 131 15.59 12.50 -16.36
C ASN A 131 14.26 12.96 -15.72
N PRO A 132 13.90 12.47 -14.52
CA PRO A 132 12.65 12.83 -13.85
C PRO A 132 12.45 14.35 -13.70
N ALA A 133 13.52 15.10 -13.43
CA ALA A 133 13.45 16.56 -13.27
C ALA A 133 13.10 17.31 -14.57
N THR A 134 13.30 16.68 -15.73
CA THR A 134 12.82 17.23 -17.01
C THR A 134 11.31 17.06 -17.12
N TYR A 135 10.79 15.87 -16.82
CA TYR A 135 9.36 15.58 -16.91
C TYR A 135 8.56 16.30 -15.83
N ARG A 136 9.09 16.39 -14.60
CA ARG A 136 8.49 17.18 -13.52
C ARG A 136 8.22 18.62 -13.96
N ARG A 137 9.22 19.27 -14.56
CA ARG A 137 9.08 20.63 -15.10
C ARG A 137 8.06 20.70 -16.24
N GLN A 138 8.00 19.69 -17.13
CA GLN A 138 7.01 19.68 -18.21
C GLN A 138 5.58 19.54 -17.68
N VAL A 139 5.37 18.71 -16.65
CA VAL A 139 4.08 18.51 -16.01
C VAL A 139 3.68 19.79 -15.26
N ALA A 140 4.57 20.34 -14.42
CA ALA A 140 4.33 21.61 -13.72
C ALA A 140 4.05 22.79 -14.68
N ASP A 141 4.75 22.88 -15.81
CA ASP A 141 4.50 23.88 -16.85
C ASP A 141 3.08 23.75 -17.43
N ALA A 142 2.51 22.54 -17.48
CA ALA A 142 1.14 22.33 -17.97
C ALA A 142 0.09 22.93 -17.02
N PHE A 143 0.34 22.88 -15.71
CA PHE A 143 -0.51 23.49 -14.67
C PHE A 143 -0.36 25.01 -14.59
N GLN A 144 0.82 25.57 -14.91
CA GLN A 144 1.06 27.03 -14.84
C GLN A 144 0.57 27.81 -16.06
N ARG A 145 0.50 27.17 -17.22
CA ARG A 145 0.01 27.82 -18.44
C ARG A 145 -1.51 28.00 -18.32
N ASP A 146 -2.03 29.09 -18.90
CA ASP A 146 -3.46 29.33 -19.12
C ASP A 146 -4.01 28.35 -20.19
N THR A 147 -3.74 27.07 -19.98
CA THR A 147 -4.09 25.96 -20.88
C THR A 147 -5.54 25.61 -20.59
N PRO A 148 -6.43 25.67 -21.58
CA PRO A 148 -7.85 25.39 -21.34
C PRO A 148 -8.12 23.94 -20.90
N ARG A 149 -7.18 23.01 -21.15
CA ARG A 149 -7.18 21.62 -20.65
C ARG A 149 -5.76 21.15 -20.35
N ILE A 150 -5.42 20.95 -19.08
CA ILE A 150 -4.10 20.49 -18.63
C ILE A 150 -3.75 19.14 -19.27
N THR A 151 -4.73 18.24 -19.41
CA THR A 151 -4.58 16.93 -20.06
C THR A 151 -3.98 17.01 -21.48
N GLN A 152 -4.26 18.07 -22.25
CA GLN A 152 -3.63 18.28 -23.57
C GLN A 152 -2.14 18.59 -23.47
N GLY A 153 -1.73 19.30 -22.42
CA GLY A 153 -0.31 19.56 -22.13
C GLY A 153 0.44 18.30 -21.67
N LEU A 154 -0.26 17.39 -20.98
CA LEU A 154 0.31 16.15 -20.46
C LEU A 154 0.36 15.02 -21.49
N LEU A 155 -0.42 15.10 -22.58
CA LEU A 155 -0.47 14.07 -23.61
C LEU A 155 0.92 13.72 -24.18
N ALA A 156 1.76 14.73 -24.45
CA ALA A 156 3.11 14.49 -24.97
C ALA A 156 4.03 13.75 -23.97
N VAL A 157 3.82 13.98 -22.67
CA VAL A 157 4.55 13.28 -21.60
C VAL A 157 4.11 11.81 -21.55
N LYS A 158 2.79 11.57 -21.59
CA LYS A 158 2.23 10.21 -21.65
C LYS A 158 2.69 9.44 -22.90
N GLU A 159 2.59 10.03 -24.09
CA GLU A 159 3.03 9.42 -25.35
C GLU A 159 4.52 9.05 -25.31
N THR A 160 5.34 9.85 -24.61
CA THR A 160 6.76 9.54 -24.41
C THR A 160 6.93 8.28 -23.54
N ALA A 161 6.20 8.15 -22.45
CA ALA A 161 6.22 6.96 -21.59
C ALA A 161 5.76 5.71 -22.36
N GLU A 162 4.67 5.81 -23.13
CA GLU A 162 4.15 4.71 -23.96
C GLU A 162 5.18 4.25 -24.99
N LYS A 163 5.87 5.20 -25.63
CA LYS A 163 6.93 4.89 -26.60
C LYS A 163 8.12 4.17 -25.95
N LEU A 164 8.50 4.55 -24.73
CA LEU A 164 9.56 3.86 -23.98
C LEU A 164 9.14 2.43 -23.64
N ALA A 165 7.89 2.23 -23.18
CA ALA A 165 7.35 0.90 -22.93
C ALA A 165 7.35 0.03 -24.20
N GLN A 166 6.96 0.58 -25.35
CA GLN A 166 7.04 -0.11 -26.66
C GLN A 166 8.49 -0.47 -27.05
N GLN A 167 9.45 0.34 -26.63
CA GLN A 167 10.89 0.10 -26.82
C GLN A 167 11.50 -0.81 -25.76
N GLN A 168 10.68 -1.40 -24.87
CA GLN A 168 11.08 -2.26 -23.75
C GLN A 168 11.92 -1.54 -22.68
N ASP A 169 11.85 -0.21 -22.65
CA ASP A 169 12.43 0.61 -21.59
C ASP A 169 11.39 0.87 -20.50
N TYR A 170 11.04 -0.21 -19.79
CA TYR A 170 9.99 -0.21 -18.78
C TYR A 170 10.37 0.65 -17.56
N LEU A 171 11.65 0.67 -17.18
CA LEU A 171 12.13 1.52 -16.09
C LEU A 171 11.95 3.01 -16.45
N GLY A 172 12.29 3.40 -17.69
CA GLY A 172 12.07 4.76 -18.16
C GLY A 172 10.59 5.13 -18.22
N ALA A 173 9.75 4.23 -18.74
CA ALA A 173 8.30 4.43 -18.79
C ALA A 173 7.69 4.60 -17.39
N ALA A 174 7.98 3.68 -16.46
CA ALA A 174 7.50 3.74 -15.08
C ALA A 174 7.93 5.02 -14.36
N THR A 175 9.16 5.49 -14.61
CA THR A 175 9.68 6.74 -14.06
C THR A 175 8.91 7.97 -14.55
N ILE A 176 8.49 7.99 -15.82
CA ILE A 176 7.66 9.08 -16.35
C ILE A 176 6.25 9.01 -15.78
N TYR A 177 5.63 7.82 -15.73
CA TYR A 177 4.30 7.65 -15.14
C TYR A 177 4.27 8.08 -13.67
N GLU A 178 5.24 7.65 -12.87
CA GLU A 178 5.44 8.13 -11.49
C GLU A 178 5.49 9.65 -11.44
N THR A 179 6.43 10.26 -12.18
CA THR A 179 6.63 11.70 -12.15
C THR A 179 5.35 12.45 -12.52
N MET A 180 4.60 11.94 -13.50
CA MET A 180 3.36 12.55 -13.95
C MET A 180 2.26 12.43 -12.91
N VAL A 181 2.04 11.24 -12.33
CA VAL A 181 1.00 11.01 -11.33
C VAL A 181 1.31 11.77 -10.03
N THR A 182 2.55 11.74 -9.55
CA THR A 182 2.97 12.49 -8.35
C THR A 182 2.73 13.99 -8.54
N GLU A 183 3.16 14.58 -9.67
CA GLU A 183 2.98 16.01 -9.90
C GLU A 183 1.50 16.37 -10.13
N ILE A 184 0.70 15.48 -10.74
CA ILE A 184 -0.76 15.69 -10.81
C ILE A 184 -1.35 15.74 -9.41
N PHE A 185 -1.03 14.79 -8.52
CA PHE A 185 -1.54 14.78 -7.15
C PHE A 185 -1.08 16.01 -6.35
N GLU A 186 0.12 16.52 -6.59
CA GLU A 186 0.64 17.71 -5.90
C GLU A 186 0.06 19.04 -6.40
N GLN A 187 -0.26 19.17 -7.69
CA GLN A 187 -0.67 20.45 -8.31
C GLN A 187 -2.15 20.56 -8.59
N SER A 188 -2.87 19.44 -8.66
CA SER A 188 -4.29 19.41 -9.00
C SER A 188 -5.17 19.51 -7.76
N HIS A 189 -6.44 19.71 -8.04
CA HIS A 189 -7.52 19.79 -7.09
C HIS A 189 -8.32 18.49 -7.00
N LEU A 190 -7.71 17.36 -7.40
CA LEU A 190 -8.33 16.04 -7.38
C LEU A 190 -8.72 15.60 -5.97
N TYR A 191 -7.93 15.97 -4.96
CA TYR A 191 -8.18 15.69 -3.55
C TYR A 191 -8.30 17.01 -2.78
N TYR A 192 -9.40 17.73 -2.97
CA TYR A 192 -9.68 18.93 -2.18
C TYR A 192 -10.03 18.56 -0.74
N ASP A 193 -9.42 19.28 0.20
CA ASP A 193 -9.70 19.23 1.63
C ASP A 193 -10.82 20.24 1.96
N GLU A 194 -11.92 19.79 2.56
CA GLU A 194 -13.09 20.61 2.95
C GLU A 194 -12.80 21.54 4.16
N GLU A 195 -11.54 21.83 4.51
CA GLU A 195 -11.19 22.79 5.56
C GLU A 195 -11.29 24.27 5.12
N ALA A 196 -12.29 24.61 4.29
CA ALA A 196 -12.73 26.00 4.19
C ALA A 196 -13.62 26.30 5.39
N GLU A 197 -13.20 27.27 6.23
CA GLU A 197 -13.98 27.82 7.34
C GLU A 197 -15.45 27.98 6.91
N TYR A 198 -16.36 27.27 7.60
CA TYR A 198 -17.82 27.42 7.47
C TYR A 198 -18.23 28.88 7.77
N ASP A 199 -18.14 29.75 6.78
CA ASP A 199 -18.88 31.00 6.74
C ASP A 199 -20.16 30.74 5.94
N ASP A 200 -21.30 31.03 6.56
CA ASP A 200 -22.66 30.53 6.28
C ASP A 200 -23.30 31.00 4.95
N TYR A 201 -22.59 30.85 3.83
CA TYR A 201 -23.07 31.18 2.49
C TYR A 201 -22.70 30.08 1.50
N TYR A 202 -23.72 29.49 0.86
CA TYR A 202 -23.65 28.55 -0.27
C TYR A 202 -22.33 28.64 -1.06
N GLU A 203 -21.36 27.76 -0.76
CA GLU A 203 -20.19 27.58 -1.62
C GLU A 203 -20.60 26.75 -2.82
N GLU A 204 -20.51 27.35 -4.02
CA GLU A 204 -20.50 26.59 -5.26
C GLU A 204 -19.27 25.68 -5.24
N GLU A 205 -19.44 24.36 -5.43
CA GLU A 205 -18.34 23.43 -5.68
C GLU A 205 -17.36 24.09 -6.68
N GLN A 206 -16.13 24.31 -6.24
CA GLN A 206 -15.16 25.04 -7.04
C GLN A 206 -14.80 24.18 -8.26
N TYR A 207 -15.42 24.50 -9.39
CA TYR A 207 -15.27 23.74 -10.63
C TYR A 207 -14.02 24.19 -11.39
N TYR A 208 -13.10 23.25 -11.63
CA TYR A 208 -11.83 23.46 -12.36
C TYR A 208 -11.91 22.90 -13.78
N PRO A 209 -12.47 23.65 -14.76
CA PRO A 209 -12.61 23.15 -16.14
C PRO A 209 -11.27 22.79 -16.80
N ALA A 210 -10.17 23.41 -16.37
CA ALA A 210 -8.83 23.11 -16.89
C ALA A 210 -8.34 21.70 -16.49
N GLU A 211 -8.87 21.14 -15.41
CA GLU A 211 -8.48 19.84 -14.84
C GLU A 211 -9.38 18.69 -15.29
N GLU A 212 -10.39 18.99 -16.13
CA GLU A 212 -11.27 17.99 -16.73
C GLU A 212 -10.45 16.88 -17.44
N GLY A 213 -10.67 15.64 -16.99
CA GLY A 213 -10.01 14.44 -17.52
C GLY A 213 -8.70 14.04 -16.84
N LEU A 214 -8.22 14.76 -15.81
CA LEU A 214 -7.05 14.33 -15.04
C LEU A 214 -7.28 12.97 -14.34
N GLU A 215 -8.49 12.72 -13.86
CA GLU A 215 -8.86 11.43 -13.25
C GLU A 215 -8.68 10.27 -14.24
N GLU A 216 -9.24 10.41 -15.45
CA GLU A 216 -9.11 9.45 -16.54
C GLU A 216 -7.62 9.24 -16.91
N LEU A 217 -6.85 10.32 -16.99
CA LEU A 217 -5.42 10.26 -17.31
C LEU A 217 -4.62 9.46 -16.26
N VAL A 218 -4.90 9.65 -14.97
CA VAL A 218 -4.26 8.86 -13.89
C VAL A 218 -4.68 7.40 -14.00
N GLY A 219 -5.96 7.11 -14.26
CA GLY A 219 -6.46 5.77 -14.53
C GLY A 219 -5.72 5.09 -15.69
N GLU A 220 -5.52 5.79 -16.81
CA GLU A 220 -4.74 5.29 -17.95
C GLU A 220 -3.28 4.99 -17.58
N CYS A 221 -2.68 5.75 -16.66
CA CYS A 221 -1.32 5.46 -16.17
C CYS A 221 -1.27 4.19 -15.33
N ILE A 222 -2.25 3.96 -14.46
CA ILE A 222 -2.37 2.75 -13.65
C ILE A 222 -2.48 1.51 -14.57
N GLU A 223 -3.35 1.57 -15.59
CA GLU A 223 -3.51 0.49 -16.57
C GLU A 223 -2.24 0.26 -17.40
N ALA A 224 -1.54 1.33 -17.80
CA ALA A 224 -0.28 1.22 -18.53
C ALA A 224 0.83 0.59 -17.68
N LEU A 225 0.94 0.96 -16.40
CA LEU A 225 1.85 0.36 -15.43
C LEU A 225 1.54 -1.13 -15.23
N GLY A 226 0.27 -1.48 -15.08
CA GLY A 226 -0.17 -2.87 -15.01
C GLY A 226 0.17 -3.68 -16.26
N THR A 227 -0.05 -3.10 -17.45
CA THR A 227 0.33 -3.71 -18.73
C THR A 227 1.84 -3.92 -18.83
N CYS A 228 2.65 -2.97 -18.33
CA CYS A 228 4.10 -3.15 -18.22
C CYS A 228 4.42 -4.31 -17.27
N LEU A 229 3.81 -4.35 -16.07
CA LEU A 229 4.06 -5.41 -15.09
C LEU A 229 3.65 -6.81 -15.59
N ALA A 230 2.67 -6.90 -16.49
CA ALA A 230 2.23 -8.15 -17.11
C ALA A 230 3.26 -8.72 -18.11
N ASP A 231 4.19 -7.91 -18.61
CA ASP A 231 5.15 -8.33 -19.63
C ASP A 231 6.31 -9.14 -19.02
N GLU A 232 6.51 -10.36 -19.49
CA GLU A 232 7.57 -11.26 -18.99
C GLU A 232 8.99 -10.74 -19.23
N ARG A 233 9.15 -9.76 -20.13
CA ARG A 233 10.46 -9.15 -20.46
C ARG A 233 10.89 -8.08 -19.48
N VAL A 234 10.00 -7.62 -18.58
CA VAL A 234 10.36 -6.60 -17.59
C VAL A 234 11.35 -7.19 -16.59
N ASP A 235 12.52 -6.55 -16.47
CA ASP A 235 13.52 -6.97 -15.50
C ASP A 235 13.12 -6.60 -14.06
N ARG A 236 13.84 -7.19 -13.09
CA ARG A 236 13.56 -7.02 -11.66
C ARG A 236 13.54 -5.55 -11.20
N VAL A 237 14.43 -4.70 -11.72
CA VAL A 237 14.54 -3.29 -11.29
C VAL A 237 13.33 -2.50 -11.78
N ALA A 238 12.93 -2.72 -13.03
CA ALA A 238 11.73 -2.11 -13.58
C ALA A 238 10.45 -2.63 -12.89
N ARG A 239 10.35 -3.94 -12.59
CA ARG A 239 9.22 -4.52 -11.84
C ARG A 239 9.09 -3.92 -10.44
N GLU A 240 10.19 -3.86 -9.69
CA GLU A 240 10.23 -3.23 -8.37
C GLU A 240 9.73 -1.78 -8.44
N LYS A 241 10.20 -1.01 -9.43
CA LYS A 241 9.75 0.37 -9.61
C LYS A 241 8.25 0.48 -9.93
N ILE A 242 7.72 -0.35 -10.82
CA ILE A 242 6.29 -0.33 -11.16
C ILE A 242 5.43 -0.67 -9.93
N ILE A 243 5.86 -1.66 -9.13
CA ILE A 243 5.16 -2.06 -7.92
C ILE A 243 5.17 -0.93 -6.88
N GLU A 244 6.31 -0.27 -6.67
CA GLU A 244 6.43 0.90 -5.80
C GLU A 244 5.44 2.00 -6.22
N VAL A 245 5.42 2.36 -7.51
CA VAL A 245 4.54 3.42 -8.02
C VAL A 245 3.05 3.09 -7.86
N LEU A 246 2.64 1.86 -8.19
CA LEU A 246 1.26 1.41 -8.00
C LEU A 246 0.87 1.40 -6.51
N PHE A 247 1.78 1.00 -5.63
CA PHE A 247 1.54 1.01 -4.19
C PHE A 247 1.45 2.44 -3.65
N ASP A 248 2.30 3.36 -4.10
CA ASP A 248 2.23 4.77 -3.71
C ASP A 248 0.91 5.42 -4.14
N ILE A 249 0.43 5.12 -5.37
CA ILE A 249 -0.89 5.55 -5.85
C ILE A 249 -2.00 4.98 -4.96
N TYR A 250 -1.92 3.68 -4.63
CA TYR A 250 -2.87 3.04 -3.73
C TYR A 250 -2.94 3.75 -2.37
N GLN A 251 -1.79 4.05 -1.77
CA GLN A 251 -1.75 4.71 -0.48
C GLN A 251 -2.28 6.15 -0.55
N HIS A 252 -1.89 6.90 -1.59
CA HIS A 252 -2.30 8.29 -1.74
C HIS A 252 -3.82 8.43 -1.87
N ASP A 253 -4.45 7.65 -2.77
CA ASP A 253 -5.91 7.68 -2.97
C ASP A 253 -6.68 7.16 -1.75
N LEU A 254 -6.11 6.18 -1.03
CA LEU A 254 -6.77 5.60 0.14
C LEU A 254 -6.73 6.51 1.38
N HIS A 255 -5.73 7.38 1.48
CA HIS A 255 -5.60 8.35 2.57
C HIS A 255 -6.26 9.69 2.26
N ALA A 256 -6.75 9.90 1.03
CA ALA A 256 -7.57 11.04 0.70
C ALA A 256 -9.00 10.90 1.27
N ASP A 257 -9.62 12.02 1.63
CA ASP A 257 -10.99 12.03 2.17
C ASP A 257 -12.03 11.52 1.16
N ASN A 258 -11.79 11.82 -0.12
CA ASN A 258 -12.59 11.36 -1.25
C ASN A 258 -11.75 10.50 -2.19
N SER A 259 -11.81 9.17 -2.02
CA SER A 259 -11.19 8.24 -2.95
C SER A 259 -11.84 8.31 -4.32
N LEU A 260 -11.00 8.39 -5.35
CA LEU A 260 -11.37 8.42 -6.77
C LEU A 260 -11.35 7.02 -7.40
N GLY A 261 -11.21 5.97 -6.57
CA GLY A 261 -11.17 4.59 -7.00
C GLY A 261 -9.80 4.10 -7.49
N PHE A 262 -8.77 4.96 -7.51
CA PHE A 262 -7.42 4.56 -7.91
C PHE A 262 -6.82 3.51 -7.00
N ALA A 263 -7.13 3.52 -5.71
CA ALA A 263 -6.71 2.46 -4.79
C ALA A 263 -7.26 1.10 -5.23
N THR A 264 -8.51 1.04 -5.70
CA THR A 264 -9.07 -0.23 -6.19
C THR A 264 -8.35 -0.66 -7.47
N SER A 265 -8.21 0.24 -8.45
CA SER A 265 -7.54 -0.07 -9.72
C SER A 265 -6.08 -0.51 -9.51
N ALA A 266 -5.30 0.22 -8.71
CA ALA A 266 -3.91 -0.12 -8.43
C ALA A 266 -3.77 -1.47 -7.71
N ALA A 267 -4.65 -1.75 -6.73
CA ALA A 267 -4.67 -3.05 -6.05
C ALA A 267 -4.95 -4.19 -7.02
N GLU A 268 -5.89 -4.02 -7.96
CA GLU A 268 -6.22 -5.02 -8.99
C GLU A 268 -5.02 -5.32 -9.90
N GLN A 269 -4.31 -4.29 -10.36
CA GLN A 269 -3.09 -4.46 -11.17
C GLN A 269 -2.00 -5.22 -10.39
N LEU A 270 -1.78 -4.85 -9.12
CA LEU A 270 -0.80 -5.49 -8.25
C LEU A 270 -1.14 -6.96 -7.97
N VAL A 271 -2.38 -7.29 -7.60
CA VAL A 271 -2.80 -8.68 -7.36
C VAL A 271 -2.69 -9.52 -8.62
N THR A 272 -3.02 -8.95 -9.78
CA THR A 272 -3.10 -9.70 -11.05
C THR A 272 -1.72 -10.00 -11.64
N TYR A 273 -0.81 -9.02 -11.65
CA TYR A 273 0.43 -9.10 -12.45
C TYR A 273 1.72 -9.27 -11.64
N SER A 274 1.64 -9.28 -10.30
CA SER A 274 2.80 -9.56 -9.46
C SER A 274 2.98 -11.06 -9.18
N THR A 275 4.25 -11.46 -9.06
CA THR A 275 4.64 -12.83 -8.69
C THR A 275 4.33 -13.11 -7.22
N PRO A 276 4.26 -14.39 -6.78
CA PRO A 276 4.00 -14.71 -5.37
C PRO A 276 5.00 -14.07 -4.37
N LEU A 277 6.27 -13.93 -4.75
CA LEU A 277 7.29 -13.29 -3.90
C LEU A 277 7.07 -11.76 -3.81
N GLU A 278 6.69 -11.13 -4.92
CA GLU A 278 6.33 -9.71 -4.94
C GLU A 278 5.05 -9.45 -4.13
N ARG A 279 4.02 -10.31 -4.25
CA ARG A 279 2.81 -10.24 -3.41
C ARG A 279 3.13 -10.33 -1.92
N GLN A 280 4.02 -11.24 -1.53
CA GLN A 280 4.49 -11.33 -0.15
C GLN A 280 5.18 -10.03 0.30
N THR A 281 6.00 -9.43 -0.57
CA THR A 281 6.70 -8.17 -0.26
C THR A 281 5.70 -7.03 -0.04
N ILE A 282 4.67 -6.92 -0.89
CA ILE A 282 3.61 -5.91 -0.75
C ILE A 282 2.79 -6.15 0.52
N ALA A 283 2.47 -7.42 0.82
CA ALA A 283 1.75 -7.80 2.03
C ALA A 283 2.53 -7.43 3.31
N GLU A 284 3.87 -7.54 3.29
CA GLU A 284 4.73 -7.07 4.37
C GLU A 284 4.66 -5.54 4.54
N TRP A 285 4.65 -4.76 3.44
CA TRP A 285 4.48 -3.30 3.52
C TRP A 285 3.13 -2.91 4.13
N ILE A 286 2.04 -3.59 3.72
CA ILE A 286 0.71 -3.36 4.30
C ILE A 286 0.70 -3.66 5.80
N ARG A 287 1.33 -4.76 6.23
CA ARG A 287 1.42 -5.09 7.65
C ARG A 287 2.19 -4.04 8.43
N ASP A 288 3.33 -3.58 7.91
CA ASP A 288 4.11 -2.53 8.54
C ASP A 288 3.26 -1.26 8.74
N VAL A 289 2.49 -0.85 7.72
CA VAL A 289 1.55 0.29 7.81
C VAL A 289 0.45 0.07 8.87
N LEU A 290 -0.13 -1.13 8.93
CA LEU A 290 -1.20 -1.45 9.90
C LEU A 290 -0.71 -1.51 11.36
N THR A 291 0.57 -1.80 11.57
CA THR A 291 1.21 -1.90 12.89
C THR A 291 1.91 -0.62 13.33
N ASP A 292 1.97 0.40 12.48
CA ASP A 292 2.57 1.68 12.82
C ASP A 292 1.78 2.37 13.96
N GLU A 293 2.37 2.41 15.15
CA GLU A 293 1.76 3.00 16.35
C GLU A 293 1.72 4.54 16.29
N GLU A 294 2.56 5.17 15.45
CA GLU A 294 2.63 6.62 15.36
C GLU A 294 1.48 7.20 14.51
N LYS A 295 0.90 6.40 13.62
CA LYS A 295 -0.19 6.81 12.72
C LYS A 295 -1.42 5.94 12.92
N ALA A 296 -2.38 6.45 13.69
CA ALA A 296 -3.67 5.78 13.84
C ALA A 296 -4.41 5.72 12.49
N VAL A 297 -4.41 4.55 11.86
CA VAL A 297 -5.13 4.30 10.60
C VAL A 297 -6.65 4.30 10.84
N ALA A 298 -7.38 5.15 10.12
CA ALA A 298 -8.85 5.21 10.17
C ALA A 298 -9.51 3.84 9.88
N GLY A 299 -10.70 3.62 10.42
CA GLY A 299 -11.38 2.31 10.33
C GLY A 299 -11.65 1.84 8.89
N SER A 300 -12.08 2.76 8.01
CA SER A 300 -12.32 2.49 6.58
C SER A 300 -11.02 2.13 5.84
N THR A 301 -9.97 2.94 6.02
CA THR A 301 -8.64 2.70 5.47
C THR A 301 -8.06 1.35 5.93
N ARG A 302 -8.20 1.03 7.22
CA ARG A 302 -7.78 -0.25 7.79
C ARG A 302 -8.52 -1.43 7.15
N GLN A 303 -9.82 -1.30 6.91
CA GLN A 303 -10.61 -2.32 6.21
C GLN A 303 -10.15 -2.51 4.76
N ALA A 304 -9.78 -1.44 4.06
CA ALA A 304 -9.27 -1.50 2.69
C ALA A 304 -7.91 -2.21 2.60
N TYR A 305 -6.97 -1.87 3.49
CA TYR A 305 -5.71 -2.62 3.63
C TYR A 305 -5.95 -4.10 3.93
N GLY A 306 -6.92 -4.41 4.80
CA GLY A 306 -7.32 -5.78 5.08
C GLY A 306 -7.83 -6.52 3.85
N LYS A 307 -8.62 -5.87 2.98
CA LYS A 307 -9.09 -6.46 1.72
C LYS A 307 -7.91 -6.81 0.83
N PHE A 308 -7.03 -5.83 0.65
CA PHE A 308 -5.90 -5.97 -0.24
C PHE A 308 -4.94 -7.07 0.23
N LEU A 309 -4.70 -7.16 1.54
CA LEU A 309 -3.90 -8.23 2.14
C LEU A 309 -4.50 -9.63 1.87
N LEU A 310 -5.82 -9.78 2.01
CA LEU A 310 -6.51 -11.04 1.70
C LEU A 310 -6.43 -11.40 0.21
N ASP A 311 -6.52 -10.41 -0.67
CA ASP A 311 -6.43 -10.62 -2.12
C ASP A 311 -5.00 -11.00 -2.57
N LEU A 312 -3.98 -10.39 -1.98
CA LEU A 312 -2.56 -10.72 -2.24
C LEU A 312 -2.21 -12.15 -1.83
N GLU A 313 -2.68 -12.58 -0.66
CA GLU A 313 -2.29 -13.86 -0.05
C GLU A 313 -3.32 -14.98 -0.28
N LYS A 314 -4.34 -14.74 -1.11
CA LYS A 314 -5.47 -15.65 -1.36
C LYS A 314 -5.08 -17.10 -1.63
N ASP A 315 -3.96 -17.32 -2.33
CA ASP A 315 -3.49 -18.66 -2.75
C ASP A 315 -2.75 -19.42 -1.64
N THR A 316 -2.27 -18.72 -0.60
CA THR A 316 -1.41 -19.28 0.46
C THR A 316 -2.04 -19.19 1.85
N LEU A 317 -3.14 -18.45 2.00
CA LEU A 317 -3.78 -18.18 3.29
C LEU A 317 -4.51 -19.41 3.84
N ASP A 318 -4.18 -19.79 5.08
CA ASP A 318 -4.99 -20.73 5.84
C ASP A 318 -6.21 -20.02 6.48
N ASP A 319 -7.21 -20.80 6.87
CA ASP A 319 -8.46 -20.29 7.44
C ASP A 319 -8.25 -19.50 8.73
N GLU A 320 -7.36 -19.91 9.63
CA GLU A 320 -7.15 -19.21 10.90
C GLU A 320 -6.46 -17.86 10.67
N THR A 321 -5.49 -17.82 9.75
CA THR A 321 -4.85 -16.59 9.31
C THR A 321 -5.85 -15.65 8.62
N TYR A 322 -6.75 -16.18 7.77
CA TYR A 322 -7.86 -15.41 7.17
C TYR A 322 -8.71 -14.72 8.24
N LEU A 323 -9.21 -15.52 9.19
CA LEU A 323 -10.10 -15.04 10.25
C LEU A 323 -9.39 -14.00 11.13
N ARG A 324 -8.09 -14.19 11.42
CA ARG A 324 -7.29 -13.22 12.18
C ARG A 324 -7.19 -11.89 11.43
N ILE A 325 -6.84 -11.91 10.14
CA ILE A 325 -6.74 -10.68 9.32
C ILE A 325 -8.07 -9.94 9.33
N CYS A 326 -9.19 -10.64 9.11
CA CYS A 326 -10.50 -9.99 9.11
C CYS A 326 -10.84 -9.33 10.45
N ARG A 327 -10.49 -9.96 11.58
CA ARG A 327 -10.71 -9.37 12.91
C ARG A 327 -9.85 -8.13 13.14
N GLU A 328 -8.56 -8.21 12.85
CA GLU A 328 -7.59 -7.13 13.08
C GLU A 328 -7.86 -5.90 12.19
N THR A 329 -8.46 -6.14 11.02
CA THR A 329 -8.76 -5.10 10.03
C THR A 329 -10.22 -4.67 10.00
N GLY A 330 -11.08 -5.23 10.87
CA GLY A 330 -12.49 -4.86 10.98
C GLY A 330 -13.37 -5.31 9.81
N ARG A 331 -12.97 -6.35 9.07
CA ARG A 331 -13.70 -6.91 7.92
C ARG A 331 -14.75 -7.94 8.36
N THR A 332 -15.75 -7.48 9.11
CA THR A 332 -16.74 -8.36 9.74
C THR A 332 -17.57 -9.17 8.75
N SER A 333 -17.94 -8.61 7.59
CA SER A 333 -18.70 -9.34 6.57
C SER A 333 -17.91 -10.55 6.03
N ASP A 334 -16.64 -10.35 5.67
CA ASP A 334 -15.76 -11.41 5.20
C ASP A 334 -15.49 -12.45 6.30
N LEU A 335 -15.30 -11.99 7.54
CA LEU A 335 -15.14 -12.86 8.71
C LEU A 335 -16.34 -13.79 8.89
N VAL A 336 -17.55 -13.22 8.90
CA VAL A 336 -18.80 -13.95 9.11
C VAL A 336 -19.06 -14.92 7.96
N ASP A 337 -18.87 -14.48 6.71
CA ASP A 337 -19.04 -15.35 5.54
C ASP A 337 -18.08 -16.56 5.57
N ARG A 338 -16.81 -16.35 5.93
CA ARG A 338 -15.84 -17.44 6.06
C ARG A 338 -16.19 -18.37 7.23
N LEU A 339 -16.56 -17.84 8.39
CA LEU A 339 -16.96 -18.68 9.54
C LEU A 339 -18.17 -19.56 9.20
N LEU A 340 -19.17 -19.01 8.50
CA LEU A 340 -20.34 -19.76 8.04
C LEU A 340 -19.96 -20.85 7.04
N THR A 341 -19.09 -20.54 6.09
CA THR A 341 -18.54 -21.52 5.13
C THR A 341 -17.84 -22.69 5.84
N LEU A 342 -17.13 -22.40 6.94
CA LEU A 342 -16.45 -23.40 7.78
C LEU A 342 -17.39 -24.13 8.77
N GLY A 343 -18.68 -23.79 8.79
CA GLY A 343 -19.66 -24.37 9.72
C GLY A 343 -19.53 -23.87 11.17
N ARG A 344 -18.76 -22.81 11.42
CA ARG A 344 -18.53 -22.20 12.75
C ARG A 344 -19.63 -21.20 13.10
N ILE A 345 -20.87 -21.68 13.12
CA ILE A 345 -22.09 -20.85 13.20
C ILE A 345 -22.16 -20.03 14.50
N ASP A 346 -21.84 -20.62 15.64
CA ASP A 346 -21.91 -19.94 16.94
C ASP A 346 -20.88 -18.79 17.05
N GLU A 347 -19.72 -18.98 16.45
CA GLU A 347 -18.68 -17.96 16.40
C GLU A 347 -19.08 -16.83 15.46
N ALA A 348 -19.58 -17.14 14.26
CA ALA A 348 -20.13 -16.14 13.35
C ALA A 348 -21.21 -15.28 14.02
N ALA A 349 -22.11 -15.93 14.78
CA ALA A 349 -23.17 -15.24 15.51
C ALA A 349 -22.60 -14.32 16.60
N LYS A 350 -21.54 -14.74 17.30
CA LYS A 350 -20.86 -13.94 18.32
C LYS A 350 -20.18 -12.71 17.70
N GLU A 351 -19.48 -12.85 16.59
CA GLU A 351 -18.81 -11.74 15.88
C GLU A 351 -19.82 -10.72 15.30
N THR A 352 -21.08 -11.13 15.12
CA THR A 352 -22.17 -10.25 14.64
C THR A 352 -22.81 -9.42 15.77
N GLN A 353 -22.68 -9.85 17.04
CA GLN A 353 -23.32 -9.18 18.18
C GLN A 353 -22.88 -7.73 18.46
N PRO A 354 -21.62 -7.31 18.28
CA PRO A 354 -21.19 -5.94 18.56
C PRO A 354 -21.43 -4.95 17.41
N VAL A 355 -21.87 -5.42 16.25
CA VAL A 355 -22.02 -4.61 15.03
C VAL A 355 -23.15 -3.58 15.16
N ASP A 356 -23.09 -2.46 14.44
CA ASP A 356 -24.18 -1.48 14.40
C ASP A 356 -25.46 -2.01 13.71
N ASP A 357 -26.57 -1.30 13.91
CA ASP A 357 -27.89 -1.69 13.40
C ASP A 357 -27.99 -1.62 11.86
N HIS A 358 -27.14 -0.85 11.17
CA HIS A 358 -27.14 -0.79 9.71
C HIS A 358 -26.42 -1.99 9.09
N ALA A 359 -25.32 -2.42 9.70
CA ALA A 359 -24.55 -3.55 9.23
C ALA A 359 -25.18 -4.90 9.62
N ILE A 360 -25.98 -4.99 10.69
CA ILE A 360 -26.60 -6.25 11.11
C ILE A 360 -27.52 -6.87 10.04
N LEU A 361 -28.22 -6.06 9.25
CA LEU A 361 -29.12 -6.56 8.21
C LEU A 361 -28.34 -7.26 7.09
N ARG A 362 -27.22 -6.68 6.66
CA ARG A 362 -26.34 -7.30 5.66
C ARG A 362 -25.78 -8.62 6.17
N LEU A 363 -25.38 -8.68 7.44
CA LEU A 363 -24.89 -9.91 8.04
C LEU A 363 -26.01 -10.97 8.18
N ALA A 364 -27.22 -10.58 8.59
CA ALA A 364 -28.37 -11.48 8.67
C ALA A 364 -28.69 -12.12 7.30
N ASP A 365 -28.59 -11.35 6.21
CA ASP A 365 -28.75 -11.88 4.86
C ASP A 365 -27.66 -12.92 4.52
N LEU A 366 -26.41 -12.73 4.97
CA LEU A 366 -25.35 -13.76 4.83
C LEU A 366 -25.71 -15.06 5.57
N PHE A 367 -26.22 -14.99 6.80
CA PHE A 367 -26.69 -16.18 7.52
C PHE A 367 -27.78 -16.92 6.71
N ILE A 368 -28.72 -16.20 6.09
CA ILE A 368 -29.77 -16.79 5.25
C ILE A 368 -29.15 -17.47 4.01
N GLN A 369 -28.19 -16.83 3.35
CA GLN A 369 -27.50 -17.40 2.19
C GLN A 369 -26.78 -18.72 2.51
N HIS A 370 -26.26 -18.85 3.74
CA HIS A 370 -25.66 -20.08 4.26
C HIS A 370 -26.68 -21.05 4.93
N GLY A 371 -27.99 -20.82 4.76
CA GLY A 371 -29.06 -21.68 5.28
C GLY A 371 -29.25 -21.62 6.80
N GLN A 372 -28.78 -20.56 7.46
CA GLN A 372 -28.87 -20.33 8.90
C GLN A 372 -30.02 -19.36 9.26
N ASP A 373 -31.19 -19.54 8.66
CA ASP A 373 -32.38 -18.70 8.81
C ASP A 373 -32.76 -18.42 10.28
N ALA A 374 -32.81 -19.47 11.10
CA ALA A 374 -33.18 -19.34 12.51
C ALA A 374 -32.19 -18.49 13.30
N VAL A 375 -30.90 -18.51 12.93
CA VAL A 375 -29.87 -17.67 13.55
C VAL A 375 -30.02 -16.23 13.10
N ALA A 376 -30.26 -15.99 11.81
CA ALA A 376 -30.51 -14.66 11.24
C ALA A 376 -31.70 -13.98 11.93
N GLU A 377 -32.83 -14.68 12.04
CA GLU A 377 -34.04 -14.18 12.71
C GLU A 377 -33.75 -13.82 14.17
N ARG A 378 -33.05 -14.70 14.89
CA ARG A 378 -32.69 -14.50 16.30
C ARG A 378 -31.79 -13.28 16.50
N LEU A 379 -30.81 -13.07 15.62
CA LEU A 379 -29.89 -11.92 15.67
C LEU A 379 -30.64 -10.60 15.49
N VAL A 380 -31.52 -10.51 14.48
CA VAL A 380 -32.31 -9.28 14.24
C VAL A 380 -33.33 -9.05 15.35
N ARG A 381 -34.04 -10.10 15.79
CA ARG A 381 -35.00 -10.00 16.91
C ARG A 381 -34.35 -9.52 18.22
N ALA A 382 -33.09 -9.88 18.47
CA ALA A 382 -32.39 -9.47 19.69
C ALA A 382 -32.21 -7.95 19.78
N ARG A 383 -32.08 -7.24 18.65
CA ARG A 383 -31.85 -5.78 18.60
C ARG A 383 -33.09 -4.93 18.85
N ILE A 384 -34.28 -5.48 18.63
CA ILE A 384 -35.55 -4.73 18.74
C ILE A 384 -35.89 -4.33 20.19
N LYS A 385 -35.21 -4.91 21.19
CA LYS A 385 -35.53 -4.73 22.62
C LYS A 385 -35.18 -3.36 23.19
N GLU A 386 -34.24 -2.62 22.61
CA GLU A 386 -33.69 -1.39 23.24
C GLU A 386 -34.13 -0.09 22.54
N ASN A 387 -34.24 -0.10 21.21
CA ASN A 387 -34.82 0.95 20.38
C ASN A 387 -35.49 0.22 19.23
N GLN A 388 -36.77 0.44 18.93
CA GLN A 388 -37.48 -0.28 17.85
C GLN A 388 -37.16 0.36 16.49
N PRO A 389 -36.09 -0.03 15.78
CA PRO A 389 -35.67 0.69 14.59
C PRO A 389 -36.57 0.19 13.47
N LEU A 390 -37.28 1.12 12.82
CA LEU A 390 -38.32 0.76 11.84
C LEU A 390 -37.77 -0.14 10.72
N HIS A 391 -36.52 0.06 10.30
CA HIS A 391 -35.87 -0.73 9.27
C HIS A 391 -35.67 -2.21 9.67
N LEU A 392 -35.39 -2.51 10.94
CA LEU A 392 -35.27 -3.91 11.41
C LEU A 392 -36.64 -4.61 11.45
N LEU A 393 -37.68 -3.88 11.85
CA LEU A 393 -39.06 -4.39 11.82
C LEU A 393 -39.53 -4.63 10.38
N GLU A 394 -39.25 -3.71 9.46
CA GLU A 394 -39.55 -3.90 8.03
C GLU A 394 -38.80 -5.10 7.43
N TRP A 395 -37.54 -5.32 7.82
CA TRP A 395 -36.80 -6.51 7.42
C TRP A 395 -37.47 -7.79 7.95
N LEU A 396 -37.86 -7.84 9.23
CA LEU A 396 -38.56 -9.01 9.80
C LEU A 396 -39.92 -9.28 9.14
N GLN A 397 -40.68 -8.24 8.83
CA GLN A 397 -41.95 -8.38 8.12
C GLN A 397 -41.74 -9.05 6.76
N LYS A 398 -40.78 -8.56 5.96
CA LYS A 398 -40.39 -9.16 4.68
C LYS A 398 -39.90 -10.60 4.85
N TYR A 399 -39.08 -10.84 5.87
CA TYR A 399 -38.55 -12.16 6.20
C TYR A 399 -39.66 -13.19 6.47
N TYR A 400 -40.68 -12.85 7.28
CA TYR A 400 -41.81 -13.74 7.57
C TYR A 400 -42.73 -13.91 6.37
N HIS A 401 -42.99 -12.84 5.62
CA HIS A 401 -43.80 -12.88 4.42
C HIS A 401 -43.24 -13.89 3.41
N ALA A 402 -41.94 -13.80 3.12
CA ALA A 402 -41.25 -14.69 2.18
C ALA A 402 -41.30 -16.17 2.60
N ARG A 403 -41.49 -16.45 3.89
CA ARG A 403 -41.54 -17.80 4.47
C ARG A 403 -42.95 -18.27 4.79
N GLY A 404 -43.98 -17.48 4.44
CA GLY A 404 -45.38 -17.81 4.69
C GLY A 404 -45.77 -17.82 6.17
N ASN A 405 -44.96 -17.22 7.06
CA ASN A 405 -45.26 -17.14 8.49
C ASN A 405 -46.16 -15.93 8.78
N TYR A 406 -47.40 -15.98 8.30
CA TYR A 406 -48.34 -14.87 8.40
C TYR A 406 -48.67 -14.47 9.85
N THR A 407 -48.58 -15.40 10.81
CA THR A 407 -48.81 -15.10 12.23
C THR A 407 -47.73 -14.19 12.79
N ALA A 408 -46.45 -14.50 12.55
CA ALA A 408 -45.35 -13.64 12.98
C ALA A 408 -45.30 -12.33 12.16
N GLU A 409 -45.67 -12.38 10.86
CA GLU A 409 -45.79 -11.17 10.02
C GLU A 409 -46.83 -10.20 10.59
N LEU A 410 -47.99 -10.70 11.05
CA LEU A 410 -49.05 -9.89 11.65
C LEU A 410 -48.57 -9.17 12.92
N GLU A 411 -47.83 -9.85 13.80
CA GLU A 411 -47.28 -9.25 15.03
C GLU A 411 -46.32 -8.08 14.73
N ILE A 412 -45.48 -8.24 13.70
CA ILE A 412 -44.58 -7.17 13.26
C ILE A 412 -45.35 -6.03 12.58
N ALA A 413 -46.33 -6.34 11.73
CA ALA A 413 -47.18 -5.34 11.08
C ALA A 413 -47.95 -4.49 12.10
N GLU A 414 -48.43 -5.11 13.19
CA GLU A 414 -49.08 -4.39 14.28
C GLU A 414 -48.12 -3.44 14.98
N THR A 415 -46.90 -3.89 15.27
CA THR A 415 -45.85 -3.06 15.88
C THR A 415 -45.46 -1.89 14.98
N LEU A 416 -45.28 -2.13 13.67
CA LEU A 416 -45.02 -1.11 12.66
C LEU A 416 -46.16 -0.08 12.56
N PHE A 417 -47.41 -0.52 12.61
CA PHE A 417 -48.57 0.38 12.58
C PHE A 417 -48.66 1.24 13.84
N ARG A 418 -48.39 0.66 15.02
CA ARG A 418 -48.36 1.42 16.29
C ARG A 418 -47.27 2.49 16.28
N ALA A 419 -46.11 2.20 15.71
CA ALA A 419 -45.02 3.16 15.57
C ALA A 419 -45.30 4.25 14.51
N GLN A 420 -45.94 3.88 13.40
CA GLN A 420 -46.30 4.80 12.31
C GLN A 420 -47.71 4.48 11.77
N PRO A 421 -48.76 5.19 12.25
CA PRO A 421 -50.16 4.88 11.95
C PRO A 421 -50.59 5.43 10.59
N TYR A 422 -49.91 5.02 9.52
CA TYR A 422 -50.24 5.41 8.15
C TYR A 422 -51.31 4.49 7.53
N LEU A 423 -52.12 5.04 6.63
CA LEU A 423 -53.19 4.31 5.93
C LEU A 423 -52.67 3.03 5.27
N ARG A 424 -51.49 3.09 4.64
CA ARG A 424 -50.84 1.93 4.00
C ARG A 424 -50.58 0.80 5.00
N ARG A 425 -50.00 1.09 6.17
CA ARG A 425 -49.71 0.10 7.20
C ARG A 425 -50.99 -0.49 7.82
N TYR A 426 -52.05 0.31 7.94
CA TYR A 426 -53.37 -0.19 8.34
C TYR A 426 -53.97 -1.17 7.31
N GLN A 427 -53.85 -0.86 6.02
CA GLN A 427 -54.31 -1.75 4.95
C GLN A 427 -53.55 -3.09 4.98
N GLU A 428 -52.22 -3.04 5.09
CA GLU A 428 -51.37 -4.23 5.22
C GLU A 428 -51.74 -5.07 6.46
N LEU A 429 -51.94 -4.42 7.62
CA LEU A 429 -52.38 -5.06 8.86
C LEU A 429 -53.76 -5.74 8.70
N ARG A 430 -54.74 -5.03 8.13
CA ARG A 430 -56.10 -5.54 7.91
C ARG A 430 -56.11 -6.73 6.96
N ASP A 431 -55.34 -6.66 5.88
CA ASP A 431 -55.28 -7.71 4.88
C ASP A 431 -54.61 -8.98 5.45
N LEU A 432 -53.58 -8.82 6.30
CA LEU A 432 -52.96 -9.94 7.04
C LEU A 432 -53.90 -10.54 8.09
N ALA A 433 -54.60 -9.71 8.87
CA ALA A 433 -55.56 -10.18 9.88
C ALA A 433 -56.72 -10.96 9.23
N GLY A 434 -57.25 -10.44 8.12
CA GLY A 434 -58.30 -11.10 7.34
C GLY A 434 -57.88 -12.43 6.74
N ARG A 435 -56.60 -12.64 6.42
CA ARG A 435 -56.07 -13.94 5.97
C ARG A 435 -55.97 -14.99 7.10
N LEU A 436 -55.94 -14.54 8.35
CA LEU A 436 -55.79 -15.38 9.54
C LEU A 436 -57.11 -15.56 10.31
N ASP A 437 -58.23 -15.03 9.80
CA ASP A 437 -59.53 -14.99 10.47
C ASP A 437 -59.46 -14.36 11.88
N ARG A 438 -58.67 -13.28 12.03
CA ARG A 438 -58.45 -12.57 13.30
C ARG A 438 -59.02 -11.16 13.34
#